data_AF-A0A6A6MTL4-F1
#
_entry.id   AF-A0A6A6MTL4-F1
#
_cell.length_a   1.000
_cell.length_b   1.000
_cell.length_c   1.000
_cell.angle_alpha   90.00
_cell.angle_beta   90.00
_cell.angle_gamma   90.00
#
_symmetry.space_group_name_H-M   'P 1'
#
loop_
_entity.id
_entity.type
_entity.pdbx_description
1 polymer ?
#
loop_
_entity_poly.entity_id
_entity_poly.type
_entity_poly.pdbx_seq_one_letter_code
_entity_poly.pdbx_strand_id
1 'polypeptide(L)'
;MEKQRGGNANVKYAWFGATADEICNIMKNGFGGQINDNNGLYGYGIYLCPDNSPLEVVKHMREGNDGLRHLLLCRVILGTMEVVHPGSEQFHPSSEEFDSG
;
A
#
# COMPACT_ATOMS: atom_id res chain seq x y z
N MET A 1 17.27 -12.97 -19.46
CA MET A 1 16.57 -13.35 -18.20
C MET A 1 15.29 -12.54 -18.19
N GLU A 2 14.20 -13.09 -18.74
CA GLU A 2 12.98 -12.30 -19.02
C GLU A 2 11.70 -13.15 -19.07
N LYS A 3 11.64 -14.23 -18.28
CA LYS A 3 10.42 -15.03 -18.12
C LYS A 3 10.23 -15.46 -16.68
N GLN A 4 10.08 -14.50 -15.78
CA GLN A 4 9.34 -14.72 -14.54
C GLN A 4 8.06 -13.90 -14.68
N ARG A 5 6.89 -14.55 -14.57
CA ARG A 5 5.57 -13.91 -14.42
C ARG A 5 4.98 -13.18 -15.64
N GLY A 6 5.10 -13.74 -16.85
CA GLY A 6 4.25 -13.35 -18.00
C GLY A 6 4.45 -11.94 -18.60
N GLY A 7 5.37 -11.13 -18.05
CA GLY A 7 5.77 -9.83 -18.62
C GLY A 7 4.83 -8.65 -18.31
N ASN A 8 3.77 -8.83 -17.52
CA ASN A 8 2.88 -7.75 -17.11
C ASN A 8 3.13 -7.36 -15.65
N ALA A 9 3.74 -6.20 -15.43
CA ALA A 9 4.00 -5.66 -14.09
C ALA A 9 2.71 -5.21 -13.34
N ASN A 10 1.56 -5.14 -14.03
CA ASN A 10 0.29 -4.69 -13.46
C ASN A 10 0.44 -3.38 -12.66
N VAL A 11 0.97 -2.36 -13.33
CA VAL A 11 1.27 -1.09 -12.66
C VAL A 11 0.00 -0.27 -12.50
N LYS A 12 -0.28 0.16 -11.26
CA LYS A 12 -1.45 0.96 -10.88
C LYS A 12 -1.06 2.23 -10.16
N TYR A 13 -2.00 3.16 -10.06
CA TYR A 13 -1.93 4.26 -9.12
C TYR A 13 -2.75 3.93 -7.89
N ALA A 14 -2.28 4.37 -6.72
CA ALA A 14 -2.96 4.18 -5.45
C ALA A 14 -2.58 5.29 -4.47
N TRP A 15 -3.49 5.60 -3.55
CA TRP A 15 -3.32 6.61 -2.51
C TRP A 15 -2.78 5.97 -1.23
N PHE A 16 -1.74 6.59 -0.67
CA PHE A 16 -1.25 6.31 0.67
C PHE A 16 -1.54 7.51 1.58
N GLY A 17 -2.17 7.24 2.72
CA GLY A 17 -2.51 8.25 3.71
C GLY A 17 -1.46 8.40 4.77
N ALA A 18 -0.95 9.61 4.96
CA ALA A 18 0.12 9.86 5.91
C ALA A 18 0.13 11.32 6.35
N THR A 19 0.83 11.61 7.45
CA THR A 19 1.18 12.99 7.82
C THR A 19 2.30 13.54 6.93
N ALA A 20 2.49 14.86 6.90
CA ALA A 20 3.57 15.49 6.14
C ALA A 20 4.96 14.98 6.55
N ASP A 21 5.18 14.74 7.85
CA ASP A 21 6.45 14.22 8.37
C ASP A 21 6.70 12.77 7.92
N GLU A 22 5.66 11.94 7.92
CA GLU A 22 5.72 10.57 7.42
C GLU A 22 5.99 10.53 5.91
N ILE A 23 5.34 11.39 5.11
CA ILE A 23 5.65 11.51 3.68
C ILE A 23 7.12 11.93 3.49
N CYS A 24 7.60 12.92 4.24
CA CYS A 24 9.01 13.32 4.19
C CYS A 24 9.95 12.16 4.53
N ASN A 25 9.58 11.31 5.49
CA ASN A 25 10.34 10.12 5.86
C ASN A 25 10.31 9.05 4.75
N ILE A 26 9.15 8.79 4.14
CA ILE A 26 8.97 7.86 3.02
C ILE A 26 9.82 8.28 1.82
N MET A 27 9.85 9.58 1.51
CA MET A 27 10.66 10.09 0.40
C MET A 27 12.17 9.93 0.64
N LYS A 28 12.62 9.88 1.90
CA LYS A 28 14.03 9.70 2.26
C LYS A 28 14.43 8.23 2.39
N ASN A 29 13.57 7.42 2.99
CA ASN A 29 13.92 6.09 3.50
C ASN A 29 13.06 4.96 2.89
N GLY A 30 12.09 5.31 2.04
CA GLY A 30 11.08 4.37 1.55
C GLY A 30 10.04 4.01 2.61
N PHE A 31 9.20 3.02 2.31
CA PHE A 31 8.06 2.61 3.15
C PHE A 31 8.43 1.67 4.32
N GLY A 32 9.72 1.36 4.54
CA GLY A 32 10.15 0.32 5.48
C GLY A 32 9.74 0.53 6.95
N GLY A 33 9.35 1.74 7.33
CA GLY A 33 8.87 2.05 8.69
C GLY A 33 7.36 1.94 8.91
N GLN A 34 6.55 1.71 7.86
CA GLN A 34 5.09 1.83 7.89
C GLN A 34 4.41 0.49 7.55
N ILE A 35 4.43 -0.46 8.50
CA ILE A 35 4.01 -1.85 8.24
C ILE A 35 2.56 -2.14 8.70
N ASN A 36 1.88 -1.26 9.45
CA ASN A 36 0.66 -1.67 10.18
C ASN A 36 -0.45 -0.61 10.31
N ASP A 37 -0.91 -0.01 9.21
CA ASP A 37 -1.96 1.03 9.30
C ASP A 37 -3.40 0.51 9.28
N ASN A 38 -3.61 -0.80 9.06
CA ASN A 38 -4.95 -1.43 9.04
C ASN A 38 -5.15 -2.50 10.12
N ASN A 39 -4.43 -2.38 11.25
CA ASN A 39 -4.50 -3.31 12.38
C ASN A 39 -4.26 -4.80 12.00
N GLY A 40 -3.56 -5.04 10.88
CA GLY A 40 -3.29 -6.38 10.36
C GLY A 40 -4.50 -7.13 9.81
N LEU A 41 -5.61 -6.46 9.44
CA LEU A 41 -6.84 -7.15 9.02
C LEU A 41 -6.62 -8.09 7.82
N TYR A 42 -5.72 -7.75 6.90
CA TYR A 42 -5.37 -8.56 5.74
C TYR A 42 -3.88 -8.95 5.77
N GLY A 43 -3.35 -9.20 6.96
CA GLY A 43 -1.93 -9.49 7.15
C GLY A 43 -1.06 -8.24 7.31
N TYR A 44 0.24 -8.44 7.20
CA TYR A 44 1.30 -7.45 7.44
C TYR A 44 1.78 -6.88 6.12
N GLY A 45 1.74 -5.56 5.98
CA GLY A 45 2.16 -4.91 4.75
C GLY A 45 1.73 -3.44 4.68
N ILE A 46 2.05 -2.83 3.54
CA ILE A 46 1.67 -1.44 3.25
C ILE A 46 0.28 -1.47 2.61
N TYR A 47 -0.65 -0.71 3.20
CA TYR A 47 -2.02 -0.62 2.71
C TYR A 47 -2.17 0.64 1.87
N LEU A 48 -2.63 0.48 0.63
CA LEU A 48 -2.95 1.60 -0.25
C LEU A 48 -4.41 1.50 -0.69
N CYS A 49 -5.03 2.65 -0.92
CA CYS A 49 -6.36 2.70 -1.51
C CYS A 49 -6.27 2.87 -3.03
N PRO A 50 -7.14 2.21 -3.81
CA PRO A 50 -7.27 2.48 -5.24
C PRO A 50 -7.42 3.97 -5.58
N ASP A 51 -6.80 4.39 -6.67
CA ASP A 51 -6.81 5.79 -7.15
C ASP A 51 -8.22 6.32 -7.45
N ASN A 52 -9.16 5.43 -7.79
CA ASN A 52 -10.55 5.75 -8.08
C ASN A 52 -11.44 5.97 -6.85
N SER A 53 -10.91 5.81 -5.63
CA SER A 53 -11.69 5.90 -4.38
C SER A 53 -11.08 6.84 -3.31
N PRO A 54 -10.61 8.05 -3.66
CA PRO A 54 -9.86 8.92 -2.74
C PRO A 54 -10.68 9.40 -1.53
N LEU A 55 -11.99 9.58 -1.68
CA LEU A 55 -12.85 10.14 -0.64
C LEU A 55 -12.99 9.23 0.58
N GLU A 56 -13.00 7.91 0.38
CA GLU A 56 -13.10 6.95 1.50
C GLU A 56 -11.82 6.96 2.34
N VAL A 57 -10.66 7.11 1.70
CA VAL A 57 -9.38 7.20 2.41
C VAL A 57 -9.32 8.45 3.27
N VAL A 58 -9.70 9.60 2.72
CA VAL A 58 -9.62 10.89 3.41
C VAL A 58 -10.43 10.89 4.70
N LYS A 59 -11.60 10.24 4.74
CA LYS A 59 -12.46 10.18 5.94
C LYS A 59 -11.76 9.54 7.15
N HIS A 60 -10.91 8.54 6.91
CA HIS A 60 -10.24 7.77 7.96
C HIS A 60 -8.83 8.26 8.29
N MET A 61 -8.33 9.29 7.60
CA MET A 61 -7.01 9.85 7.87
C MET A 61 -6.99 10.77 9.07
N ARG A 62 -5.86 10.72 9.77
CA ARG A 62 -5.51 11.65 10.84
C ARG A 62 -5.03 12.97 10.23
N GLU A 63 -5.40 14.07 10.86
CA GLU A 63 -4.86 15.39 10.55
C GLU A 63 -3.42 15.49 11.09
N GLY A 64 -2.54 16.09 10.29
CA GLY A 64 -1.20 16.44 10.74
C GLY A 64 -1.20 17.63 11.70
N ASN A 65 -0.03 17.95 12.23
CA ASN A 65 0.15 19.11 13.13
C ASN A 65 -0.13 20.46 12.43
N ASP A 66 -0.19 20.48 11.11
CA ASP A 66 -0.56 21.63 10.28
C ASP A 66 -2.09 21.76 10.07
N GLY A 67 -2.89 20.85 10.64
CA GLY A 67 -4.33 20.81 10.47
C GLY A 67 -4.79 20.31 9.10
N LEU A 68 -3.87 19.77 8.28
CA LEU A 68 -4.17 19.26 6.95
C LEU A 68 -4.10 17.73 6.94
N ARG A 69 -4.82 17.13 5.99
CA ARG A 69 -4.70 15.71 5.64
C ARG A 69 -3.86 15.60 4.38
N HIS A 70 -2.84 14.77 4.41
CA HIS A 70 -1.92 14.61 3.29
C HIS A 70 -2.10 13.25 2.63
N LEU A 71 -1.99 13.27 1.30
CA LEU A 71 -2.11 12.09 0.44
C LEU A 71 -0.85 11.97 -0.41
N LEU A 72 -0.30 10.78 -0.47
CA LEU A 72 0.76 10.43 -1.41
C LEU A 72 0.17 9.58 -2.55
N LEU A 73 0.27 10.07 -3.79
CA LEU A 73 -0.06 9.28 -4.97
C LEU A 73 1.13 8.39 -5.32
N CYS A 74 0.94 7.08 -5.19
CA CYS A 74 1.95 6.08 -5.46
C CYS A 74 1.72 5.42 -6.81
N ARG A 75 2.81 5.13 -7.53
CA ARG A 75 2.81 4.17 -8.64
C ARG A 75 3.24 2.82 -8.09
N VAL A 76 2.35 1.83 -8.11
CA VAL A 76 2.54 0.53 -7.47
C VAL A 76 2.66 -0.56 -8.53
N ILE A 77 3.66 -1.42 -8.39
CA ILE A 77 3.80 -2.64 -9.20
C ILE A 77 3.08 -3.75 -8.43
N LEU A 78 1.87 -4.11 -8.86
CA LEU A 78 1.08 -5.15 -8.17
C LEU A 78 1.43 -6.56 -8.63
N GLY A 79 1.96 -6.73 -9.85
CA GLY A 79 2.19 -8.05 -10.43
C GLY A 79 0.94 -8.92 -10.45
N THR A 80 1.11 -10.21 -10.20
CA THR A 80 0.03 -11.19 -10.03
C THR A 80 -0.57 -11.02 -8.62
N MET A 81 -1.84 -10.62 -8.57
CA MET A 81 -2.51 -10.38 -7.29
C MET A 81 -3.17 -11.64 -6.75
N GLU A 82 -3.19 -11.78 -5.43
CA GLU A 82 -4.03 -12.75 -4.71
C GLU A 82 -5.13 -12.06 -3.91
N VAL A 83 -6.13 -12.83 -3.50
CA VAL A 83 -7.14 -12.34 -2.55
C VAL A 83 -6.66 -12.67 -1.15
N VAL A 84 -6.34 -11.65 -0.36
CA VAL A 84 -6.09 -11.83 1.07
C VAL A 84 -7.40 -11.73 1.82
N HIS A 85 -7.71 -12.73 2.66
CA HIS A 85 -8.93 -12.75 3.45
C HIS A 85 -8.77 -12.00 4.78
N PRO A 86 -9.86 -11.40 5.31
CA PRO A 86 -9.84 -10.80 6.64
C PRO A 86 -9.41 -11.79 7.73
N GLY A 87 -8.57 -11.35 8.67
CA GLY A 87 -7.98 -12.17 9.74
C GLY A 87 -6.75 -12.96 9.30
N SER A 88 -6.23 -12.72 8.10
CA SER A 88 -4.99 -13.35 7.64
C SER A 88 -3.77 -12.84 8.43
N GLU A 89 -2.83 -13.73 8.74
CA GLU A 89 -1.53 -13.40 9.33
C GLU A 89 -0.40 -13.36 8.29
N GLN A 90 -0.74 -13.33 6.99
CA GLN A 90 0.25 -13.30 5.90
C GLN A 90 1.17 -12.09 6.01
N PHE A 91 2.47 -12.31 5.82
CA PHE A 91 3.50 -11.26 5.75
C PHE A 91 4.35 -11.36 4.47
N HIS A 92 3.98 -12.30 3.60
CA HIS A 92 4.51 -12.53 2.26
C HIS A 92 3.40 -13.22 1.44
N PRO A 93 3.54 -13.30 0.11
CA PRO A 93 2.53 -13.94 -0.74
C PRO A 93 2.29 -15.41 -0.36
N SER A 94 1.06 -15.93 -0.55
CA SER A 94 0.71 -17.31 -0.17
C SER A 94 1.47 -18.38 -0.98
N SER A 95 1.99 -18.02 -2.15
CA SER A 95 2.79 -18.89 -3.02
C SER A 95 3.73 -18.07 -3.91
N GLU A 96 4.65 -18.75 -4.60
CA GLU A 96 5.55 -18.11 -5.57
C GLU A 96 4.83 -17.57 -6.82
N GLU A 97 3.56 -17.90 -7.00
CA GLU A 97 2.74 -17.42 -8.13
C GLU A 97 2.32 -15.96 -7.96
N PHE A 98 2.26 -15.47 -6.72
CA PHE A 98 1.73 -14.16 -6.37
C PHE A 98 2.82 -13.13 -6.02
N ASP A 99 2.46 -11.87 -6.19
CA ASP A 99 3.28 -10.68 -5.94
C ASP A 99 2.72 -9.83 -4.80
N SER A 100 1.41 -9.56 -4.82
CA SER A 100 0.71 -8.69 -3.85
C SER A 100 -0.73 -9.12 -3.61
N GLY A 101 -1.35 -8.59 -2.55
CA GLY A 101 -2.74 -8.80 -2.16
C GLY A 101 -3.69 -7.67 -2.54
#